data_AF-A0A957TVU4-F1
#
_entry.id   AF-A0A957TVU4-F1
#
_cell.length_a   1.000
_cell.length_b   1.000
_cell.length_c   1.000
_cell.angle_alpha   90.00
_cell.angle_beta   90.00
_cell.angle_gamma   90.00
#
_symmetry.space_group_name_H-M   'P 1'
#
loop_
_entity.id
_entity.type
_entity.pdbx_description
1 polymer ?
#
loop_
_entity_poly.entity_id
_entity_poly.type
_entity_poly.pdbx_seq_one_letter_code
_entity_poly.pdbx_strand_id
1 'polypeptide(L)' 'MKAPLYIREVTETERSALESGLRSADGFKVRRSQIILASARQEKASKIAAMVGCTAQTVRNVI' A
#
# COMPACT_ATOMS: atom_id res chain seq x y z
N MET A 1 -2.76 22.10 -3.69
CA MET A 1 -2.73 20.62 -3.64
C MET A 1 -2.12 20.21 -2.31
N LYS A 2 -2.74 19.28 -1.56
CA LYS A 2 -2.18 18.79 -0.29
C LYS A 2 -0.93 17.95 -0.58
N ALA A 3 0.10 18.06 0.26
CA ALA A 3 1.33 17.28 0.11
C ALA A 3 0.99 15.77 0.06
N PRO A 4 1.66 14.98 -0.78
CA PRO A 4 1.48 13.54 -0.78
C PRO A 4 1.84 12.97 0.59
N LEU A 5 0.98 12.12 1.14
CA LEU A 5 1.27 11.34 2.33
C LEU A 5 1.95 10.05 1.88
N TYR A 6 3.02 9.69 2.58
CA TYR A 6 3.72 8.42 2.41
C TYR A 6 3.85 7.79 3.79
N ILE A 7 3.85 6.46 3.83
CA ILE A 7 4.21 5.74 5.04
C ILE A 7 5.69 5.93 5.34
N ARG A 8 6.07 5.70 6.60
CA ARG A 8 7.49 5.60 6.96
C ARG A 8 8.17 4.45 6.22
N GLU A 9 9.49 4.47 6.21
CA GLU A 9 10.26 3.32 5.75
C GLU A 9 9.86 2.04 6.50
N VAL A 10 9.70 0.96 5.74
CA VAL A 10 9.32 -0.35 6.25
C VAL A 10 10.58 -1.12 6.55
N THR A 11 10.65 -1.69 7.76
CA THR A 11 11.74 -2.59 8.14
C THR A 11 11.68 -3.89 7.36
N GLU A 12 12.78 -4.66 7.34
CA GLU A 12 12.84 -5.94 6.63
C GLU A 12 11.80 -6.95 7.16
N THR A 13 11.59 -6.98 8.48
CA THR A 13 10.58 -7.84 9.12
C THR A 13 9.17 -7.48 8.65
N GLU A 14 8.86 -6.19 8.55
CA GLU A 14 7.56 -5.72 8.08
C GLU A 14 7.38 -5.97 6.59
N ARG A 15 8.44 -5.81 5.79
CA ARG A 15 8.44 -6.16 4.37
C ARG A 15 8.10 -7.63 4.18
N SER A 16 8.76 -8.53 4.91
CA SER A 16 8.48 -9.98 4.85
C SER A 16 7.03 -10.30 5.21
N ALA A 17 6.48 -9.65 6.25
CA ALA A 17 5.08 -9.81 6.62
C ALA A 17 4.11 -9.33 5.53
N LEU A 18 4.41 -8.21 4.87
CA LEU A 18 3.62 -7.69 3.74
C LEU A 18 3.70 -8.61 2.52
N GLU A 19 4.87 -9.17 2.22
CA GLU A 19 5.06 -10.13 1.12
C GLU A 19 4.32 -11.44 1.37
N SER A 20 4.25 -11.90 2.62
CA SER A 20 3.37 -13.00 3.02
C SER A 20 1.90 -12.63 2.83
N GLY A 21 1.53 -11.39 3.19
CA GLY A 21 0.19 -10.84 2.98
C GLY A 21 -0.27 -10.81 1.52
N LEU A 22 0.65 -10.67 0.56
CA LEU A 22 0.34 -10.77 -0.88
C LEU A 22 -0.10 -12.18 -1.31
N ARG A 23 0.24 -13.22 -0.55
CA ARG A 23 -0.15 -14.62 -0.80
C ARG A 23 -1.35 -15.06 0.04
N SER A 24 -2.00 -14.14 0.73
CA SER A 24 -3.16 -14.45 1.57
C SER A 24 -4.40 -14.79 0.73
N ALA A 25 -5.25 -15.68 1.24
CA ALA A 25 -6.58 -15.93 0.67
C ALA A 25 -7.55 -14.76 0.95
N ASP A 26 -7.24 -13.87 1.89
CA ASP A 26 -8.03 -12.69 2.21
C ASP A 26 -7.66 -11.52 1.27
N GLY A 27 -8.56 -11.21 0.34
CA GLY A 27 -8.38 -10.13 -0.62
C GLY A 27 -8.19 -8.75 0.01
N PHE A 28 -8.69 -8.50 1.23
CA PHE A 28 -8.42 -7.25 1.95
C PHE A 28 -6.98 -7.18 2.44
N LYS A 29 -6.42 -8.29 2.91
CA LYS A 29 -5.00 -8.38 3.31
C LYS A 29 -4.08 -8.21 2.11
N VAL A 30 -4.40 -8.86 0.98
CA VAL A 30 -3.64 -8.71 -0.27
C VAL A 30 -3.62 -7.24 -0.69
N ARG A 31 -4.79 -6.59 -0.75
CA ARG A 31 -4.92 -5.18 -1.14
C ARG A 31 -4.12 -4.25 -0.22
N ARG A 32 -4.28 -4.39 1.10
CA ARG A 32 -3.54 -3.56 2.08
C ARG A 32 -2.02 -3.74 1.91
N SER A 33 -1.57 -4.97 1.69
CA SER A 33 -0.14 -5.26 1.50
C SER A 33 0.42 -4.60 0.24
N GLN A 34 -0.32 -4.64 -0.88
CA GLN A 34 0.04 -3.92 -2.12
C GLN A 34 0.15 -2.41 -1.91
N ILE A 35 -0.83 -1.82 -1.21
CA ILE A 35 -0.87 -0.37 -0.96
C ILE A 35 0.32 0.07 -0.11
N ILE A 36 0.61 -0.64 0.98
CA ILE A 36 1.71 -0.32 1.90
C ILE A 36 3.05 -0.46 1.17
N LEU A 37 3.27 -1.57 0.44
CA LEU A 37 4.50 -1.78 -0.32
C LEU A 37 4.73 -0.73 -1.42
N ALA A 38 3.66 -0.25 -2.07
CA ALA A 38 3.78 0.80 -3.08
C ALA A 38 4.01 2.18 -2.46
N SER A 39 3.36 2.49 -1.32
CA SER A 39 3.58 3.74 -0.57
C SER A 39 5.02 3.81 -0.02
N ALA A 40 5.58 2.69 0.44
CA ALA A 40 6.99 2.58 0.84
C ALA A 40 7.96 2.98 -0.28
N ARG A 41 7.60 2.72 -1.54
CA ARG A 41 8.37 3.11 -2.74
C ARG A 41 8.15 4.57 -3.15
N GLN A 42 7.52 5.38 -2.30
CA GLN A 42 7.19 6.80 -2.54
C GLN A 42 6.26 6.99 -3.76
N GLU A 43 5.40 5.99 -4.05
CA GLU A 43 4.41 6.14 -5.11
C GLU A 43 3.21 6.97 -4.65
N LYS A 44 2.71 7.84 -5.54
CA LYS A 44 1.54 8.68 -5.24
C LYS A 44 0.27 7.83 -5.11
N ALA A 45 -0.60 8.20 -4.18
CA ALA A 45 -1.88 7.50 -3.94
C ALA A 45 -2.73 7.26 -5.21
N SER A 46 -2.70 8.18 -6.19
CA SER A 46 -3.41 8.01 -7.46
C SER A 46 -2.81 6.90 -8.34
N LYS A 47 -1.47 6.79 -8.37
CA LYS A 47 -0.78 5.73 -9.11
C LYS A 47 -1.01 4.37 -8.45
N ILE A 48 -0.92 4.32 -7.12
CA ILE A 48 -1.23 3.11 -6.34
C ILE A 48 -2.67 2.65 -6.58
N ALA A 49 -3.63 3.59 -6.55
CA ALA A 49 -5.03 3.31 -6.80
C ALA A 49 -5.27 2.68 -8.19
N ALA A 50 -4.60 3.19 -9.23
CA ALA A 50 -4.69 2.63 -10.58
C ALA A 50 -4.07 1.21 -10.67
N MET A 51 -2.95 0.95 -9.98
CA MET A 51 -2.32 -0.37 -9.97
C MET A 51 -3.16 -1.41 -9.22
N VAL A 52 -3.83 -1.01 -8.14
CA VAL A 52 -4.59 -1.90 -7.26
C VAL A 52 -6.06 -2.05 -7.70
N GLY A 53 -6.55 -1.16 -8.57
CA GLY A 53 -7.96 -1.14 -8.98
C GLY A 53 -8.89 -0.61 -7.88
N CYS A 54 -8.47 0.41 -7.14
CA CYS A 54 -9.27 1.04 -6.09
C CYS A 54 -9.29 2.56 -6.22
N THR A 55 -9.97 3.26 -5.30
CA THR A 55 -9.97 4.74 -5.31
C THR A 55 -8.74 5.29 -4.59
N ALA A 56 -8.29 6.49 -4.99
CA ALA A 56 -7.22 7.17 -4.26
C ALA A 56 -7.58 7.45 -2.79
N GLN A 57 -8.87 7.58 -2.46
CA GLN A 57 -9.30 7.71 -1.06
C GLN A 57 -9.12 6.41 -0.27
N THR A 58 -9.35 5.26 -0.90
CA THR A 58 -9.05 3.95 -0.29
C THR A 58 -7.58 3.84 0.07
N VAL A 59 -6.68 4.31 -0.81
CA VAL A 59 -5.24 4.35 -0.52
C VAL A 59 -4.93 5.28 0.67
N ARG A 60 -5.52 6.48 0.69
CA ARG A 60 -5.35 7.45 1.79
C ARG A 60 -5.90 7.00 3.14
N ASN A 61 -6.83 6.06 3.17
CA ASN A 61 -7.35 5.49 4.42
C ASN A 61 -6.43 4.39 4.96
N VAL A 62 -5.50 3.87 4.15
CA VAL A 62 -4.56 2.82 4.54
C VAL A 62 -3.22 3.40 5.01
N ILE A 63 -2.81 4.55 4.47
CA ILE A 63 -1.57 5.27 4.79
C ILE A 63 -1.82 6.40 5.78
#